data_AF-A0A2V6C527-F1
#
_entry.id   AF-A0A2V6C527-F1
#
_cell.length_a   1.000
_cell.length_b   1.000
_cell.length_c   1.000
_cell.angle_alpha   90.00
_cell.angle_beta   90.00
_cell.angle_gamma   90.00
#
_symmetry.space_group_name_H-M   'P 1'
#
loop_
_entity.id
_entity.type
_entity.pdbx_description
1 polymer ?
#
loop_
_entity_poly.entity_id
_entity_poly.type
_entity_poly.pdbx_seq_one_letter_code
_entity_poly.pdbx_strand_id
1 'polypeptide(L)'
;MEQLRRELGIHPDLDLATKLFCPPIPHEEVPKADEDYKVFRIKVDGIVIRYVADMYSIQMTAEGDLLEACVQALASDLVVKMSALENTPCESKQL
;
A
#
# COMPACT_ATOMS: atom_id res chain seq x y z
N MET A 1 -12.84 15.90 -9.69
CA MET A 1 -11.43 16.34 -9.76
C MET A 1 -11.16 17.64 -9.02
N GLU A 2 -11.93 18.72 -9.23
CA GLU A 2 -11.67 19.99 -8.50
C GLU A 2 -11.93 19.93 -6.98
N GLN A 3 -12.90 19.13 -6.52
CA GLN A 3 -13.11 18.87 -5.07
C GLN A 3 -11.90 18.17 -4.45
N LEU A 4 -11.44 17.06 -5.03
CA LEU A 4 -10.27 16.32 -4.55
C LEU A 4 -9.01 17.20 -4.46
N ARG A 5 -8.80 18.07 -5.45
CA ARG A 5 -7.70 19.04 -5.44
C ARG A 5 -7.81 20.05 -4.30
N ARG A 6 -9.02 20.50 -3.97
CA ARG A 6 -9.24 21.43 -2.85
C ARG A 6 -9.00 20.75 -1.50
N GLU A 7 -9.35 19.47 -1.39
CA GLU A 7 -9.17 18.69 -0.15
C GLU A 7 -7.71 18.32 0.08
N LEU A 8 -7.01 17.83 -0.95
CA LEU A 8 -5.61 17.40 -0.85
C LEU A 8 -4.61 18.57 -0.93
N GLY A 9 -5.03 19.72 -1.46
CA GLY A 9 -4.15 20.87 -1.72
C GLY A 9 -3.19 20.71 -2.92
N ILE A 10 -3.16 19.53 -3.53
CA ILE A 10 -2.36 19.18 -4.71
C ILE A 10 -3.22 18.51 -5.79
N HIS A 11 -2.67 18.37 -7.00
CA HIS A 11 -3.29 17.49 -7.99
C HIS A 11 -3.13 16.03 -7.56
N PRO A 12 -4.23 15.26 -7.45
CA PRO A 12 -4.15 13.86 -7.07
C PRO A 12 -3.39 13.07 -8.13
N ASP A 13 -2.41 12.29 -7.69
CA ASP A 13 -1.63 11.40 -8.54
C ASP A 13 -2.36 10.06 -8.69
N LEU A 14 -3.16 9.95 -9.74
CA LEU A 14 -3.95 8.74 -10.02
C LEU A 14 -3.06 7.56 -10.43
N ASP A 15 -1.94 7.81 -11.10
CA ASP A 15 -0.97 6.78 -11.46
C ASP A 15 -0.34 6.17 -10.20
N LEU A 16 0.02 7.01 -9.23
CA LEU A 16 0.51 6.55 -7.93
C LEU A 16 -0.55 5.76 -7.17
N ALA A 17 -1.81 6.19 -7.20
CA ALA A 17 -2.91 5.48 -6.55
C ALA A 17 -3.10 4.06 -7.11
N THR A 18 -2.94 3.87 -8.42
CA THR A 18 -3.01 2.52 -9.02
C THR A 18 -1.84 1.63 -8.62
N LYS A 19 -0.69 2.22 -8.28
CA LYS A 19 0.56 1.51 -7.90
C LYS A 19 0.76 1.42 -6.39
N LEU A 20 -0.22 1.81 -5.58
CA LEU A 20 -0.11 1.85 -4.13
C LEU A 20 0.31 0.50 -3.54
N PHE A 21 -0.19 -0.60 -4.10
CA PHE A 21 0.08 -1.97 -3.66
C PHE A 21 1.11 -2.70 -4.55
N CYS A 22 1.87 -1.97 -5.38
CA CYS A 22 2.89 -2.49 -6.28
C CYS A 22 4.28 -2.01 -5.83
N PRO A 23 4.92 -2.70 -4.87
CA PRO A 23 6.21 -2.27 -4.33
C PRO A 23 7.35 -2.45 -5.33
N PRO A 24 8.49 -1.75 -5.17
CA PRO A 24 9.66 -1.82 -6.04
C PRO A 24 10.54 -3.06 -5.77
N ILE A 25 9.91 -4.16 -5.36
CA ILE A 25 10.56 -5.46 -5.16
C ILE A 25 9.87 -6.51 -6.04
N PRO A 26 10.55 -7.57 -6.47
CA PRO A 26 9.93 -8.65 -7.24
C PRO A 26 8.70 -9.22 -6.50
N HIS A 27 7.54 -9.18 -7.16
CA HIS A 27 6.31 -9.69 -6.61
C HIS A 27 5.39 -10.24 -7.71
N GLU A 28 4.48 -11.12 -7.31
CA GLU A 28 3.37 -11.59 -8.14
C GLU A 28 2.07 -10.95 -7.66
N GLU A 29 1.22 -10.52 -8.58
CA GLU A 29 -0.13 -10.08 -8.25
C GLU A 29 -1.00 -11.29 -7.88
N VAL A 30 -1.74 -11.18 -6.78
CA VAL A 30 -2.74 -12.17 -6.39
C VAL A 30 -4.11 -11.63 -6.74
N PRO A 31 -4.89 -12.31 -7.60
CA PRO A 31 -6.22 -11.86 -7.99
C PRO A 31 -7.11 -11.64 -6.77
N LYS A 32 -7.92 -10.58 -6.80
CA LYS A 32 -8.95 -10.34 -5.80
C LYS A 32 -10.07 -11.38 -5.95
N ALA A 33 -10.57 -11.89 -4.83
CA ALA A 33 -11.84 -12.61 -4.83
C ALA A 33 -12.99 -11.61 -4.93
N ASP A 34 -14.14 -12.04 -5.46
CA ASP A 34 -15.34 -11.19 -5.59
C ASP A 34 -15.83 -10.61 -4.25
N GLU A 35 -15.48 -11.24 -3.13
CA GLU A 35 -15.85 -10.83 -1.77
C GLU A 35 -14.84 -9.87 -1.11
N ASP A 36 -13.69 -9.61 -1.74
CA ASP A 36 -12.62 -8.79 -1.17
C ASP A 36 -12.91 -7.29 -1.29
N TYR A 37 -13.56 -6.72 -0.28
CA TYR A 37 -13.71 -5.26 -0.16
C TYR A 37 -12.47 -4.62 0.47
N LYS A 38 -11.80 -3.71 -0.27
CA LYS A 38 -10.58 -2.99 0.17
C LYS A 38 -9.39 -3.88 0.55
N VAL A 39 -9.43 -5.16 0.18
CA VAL A 39 -8.32 -6.09 0.36
C VAL A 39 -7.52 -6.20 -0.93
N PHE A 40 -6.20 -6.14 -0.82
CA PHE A 40 -5.26 -6.31 -1.91
C PHE A 40 -4.20 -7.32 -1.47
N ARG A 41 -3.74 -8.16 -2.38
CA ARG A 41 -2.74 -9.19 -2.08
C ARG A 41 -1.68 -9.22 -3.17
N ILE A 42 -0.44 -9.36 -2.73
CA ILE A 42 0.70 -9.68 -3.59
C ILE A 42 1.44 -10.86 -2.98
N LYS A 43 2.31 -11.50 -3.74
CA LYS A 43 3.21 -12.53 -3.26
C LYS A 43 4.66 -12.08 -3.44
N VAL A 44 5.43 -12.09 -2.37
CA VAL A 44 6.86 -11.72 -2.33
C VAL A 44 7.61 -12.93 -1.80
N ASP A 45 8.56 -13.46 -2.57
CA ASP A 45 9.34 -14.65 -2.20
C ASP A 45 8.49 -15.84 -1.73
N GLY A 46 7.34 -16.05 -2.36
CA GLY A 46 6.40 -17.12 -2.00
C GLY A 46 5.44 -16.77 -0.84
N ILE A 47 5.68 -15.69 -0.10
CA ILE A 47 4.89 -15.24 1.05
C ILE A 47 3.81 -14.26 0.59
N VAL A 48 2.57 -14.48 1.03
CA VAL A 48 1.46 -13.57 0.73
C VAL A 48 1.55 -12.34 1.63
N ILE A 49 1.54 -11.17 1.00
CA ILE A 49 1.39 -9.89 1.67
C ILE A 49 -0.02 -9.39 1.43
N ARG A 50 -0.79 -9.27 2.52
CA ARG A 50 -2.16 -8.79 2.49
C ARG A 50 -2.23 -7.34 2.98
N TYR A 51 -2.78 -6.48 2.15
CA TYR A 51 -3.11 -5.11 2.47
C TYR A 51 -4.61 -5.01 2.72
N VAL A 52 -4.99 -4.41 3.85
CA VAL A 52 -6.36 -4.04 4.15
C VAL A 52 -6.39 -2.52 4.28
N ALA A 53 -7.04 -1.86 3.33
CA ALA A 53 -7.20 -0.41 3.38
C ALA A 53 -8.42 -0.06 4.24
N ASP A 54 -8.19 0.77 5.25
CA ASP A 54 -9.22 1.42 6.06
C ASP A 54 -9.33 2.91 5.68
N MET A 55 -10.15 3.68 6.38
CA MET A 55 -10.39 5.10 6.13
C MET A 55 -9.17 5.97 6.43
N TYR A 56 -8.32 5.57 7.37
CA TYR A 56 -7.18 6.37 7.84
C TYR A 56 -5.85 5.61 7.88
N SER A 57 -5.84 4.34 7.44
CA SER A 57 -4.67 3.49 7.54
C SER A 57 -4.72 2.37 6.51
N ILE A 58 -3.54 1.80 6.25
CA ILE A 58 -3.42 0.56 5.50
C ILE A 58 -2.70 -0.41 6.43
N GLN A 59 -3.38 -1.51 6.75
CA GLN A 59 -2.77 -2.61 7.46
C GLN A 59 -2.11 -3.55 6.46
N MET A 60 -0.78 -3.69 6.54
CA MET A 60 -0.02 -4.68 5.80
C MET A 60 0.28 -5.88 6.71
N THR A 61 0.00 -7.09 6.25
CA THR A 61 0.24 -8.33 6.98
C THR A 61 0.99 -9.31 6.10
N ALA A 62 2.14 -9.79 6.56
CA ALA A 62 2.84 -10.92 5.94
C ALA A 62 2.25 -12.23 6.49
N GLU A 63 1.76 -13.10 5.61
CA GLU A 63 1.18 -14.40 5.97
C GLU A 63 2.26 -15.48 5.95
N GLY A 64 3.32 -15.26 6.72
CA GLY A 64 4.50 -16.12 6.84
C GLY A 64 5.75 -15.34 7.24
N ASP A 65 6.88 -16.05 7.27
CA ASP A 65 8.18 -15.45 7.60
C ASP A 65 8.76 -14.73 6.39
N LEU A 66 8.85 -13.41 6.48
CA LEU A 66 9.49 -12.57 5.48
C LEU A 66 10.80 -12.02 6.04
N LEU A 67 11.82 -11.90 5.18
CA LEU A 67 13.07 -11.26 5.55
C LEU A 67 12.82 -9.82 6.02
N GLU A 68 13.49 -9.41 7.08
CA GLU A 68 13.35 -8.07 7.66
C GLU A 68 13.63 -6.97 6.61
N ALA A 69 14.62 -7.18 5.74
CA ALA A 69 14.92 -6.26 4.65
C ALA A 69 13.72 -6.06 3.70
N CYS A 70 12.96 -7.12 3.39
CA CYS A 70 11.77 -7.02 2.56
C CYS A 70 10.63 -6.32 3.32
N VAL A 71 10.45 -6.59 4.61
CA VAL A 71 9.46 -5.88 5.45
C VAL A 71 9.75 -4.38 5.46
N GLN A 72 11.00 -3.98 5.65
CA GLN A 72 11.40 -2.57 5.66
C GLN A 72 11.22 -1.91 4.29
N ALA A 73 11.57 -2.61 3.20
CA ALA A 73 11.35 -2.10 1.84
C ALA A 73 9.87 -1.89 1.53
N LEU A 74 9.01 -2.85 1.90
CA LEU A 74 7.57 -2.76 1.74
C LEU A 74 6.96 -1.62 2.57
N ALA A 75 7.35 -1.50 3.83
CA ALA A 75 6.86 -0.46 4.73
C ALA A 75 7.29 0.94 4.26
N SER A 76 8.57 1.09 3.89
CA SER A 76 9.11 2.37 3.40
C SER A 76 8.42 2.81 2.10
N ASP A 77 8.25 1.90 1.15
CA ASP A 77 7.54 2.18 -0.10
C ASP A 77 6.11 2.64 0.16
N LEU A 78 5.37 1.92 1.01
CA LEU A 78 3.99 2.26 1.34
C LEU A 78 3.88 3.64 2.02
N VAL A 79 4.78 3.94 2.97
CA VAL A 79 4.82 5.25 3.65
C VAL A 79 5.08 6.39 2.66
N VAL A 80 6.03 6.22 1.73
CA VAL A 80 6.34 7.23 0.71
C VAL A 80 5.13 7.49 -0.18
N LYS A 81 4.50 6.42 -0.69
CA LYS A 81 3.33 6.53 -1.57
C LYS A 81 2.13 7.14 -0.84
N MET A 82 1.84 6.69 0.37
CA MET A 82 0.76 7.25 1.20
C MET A 82 0.99 8.73 1.48
N SER A 83 2.21 9.11 1.87
CA SER A 83 2.50 10.51 2.20
C SER A 83 2.34 11.43 0.99
N ALA A 84 2.68 10.94 -0.20
CA ALA A 84 2.50 11.67 -1.45
C ALA A 84 1.01 11.77 -1.86
N LEU A 85 0.23 10.70 -1.69
CA LEU A 85 -1.21 10.70 -2.01
C LEU A 85 -2.01 11.59 -1.07
N GLU A 86 -1.72 11.55 0.23
CA GLU A 86 -2.41 12.33 1.27
C GLU A 86 -1.84 13.75 1.42
N ASN A 87 -0.76 14.07 0.71
CA ASN A 87 0.00 15.31 0.85
C ASN A 87 0.32 15.65 2.32
N THR A 88 0.56 14.61 3.13
CA THR A 88 0.72 14.69 4.58
C THR A 88 1.72 13.61 5.02
N PRO A 89 2.65 13.89 5.95
CA PRO A 89 3.56 12.86 6.44
C PRO A 89 2.80 11.67 7.04
N CYS A 90 3.09 10.47 6.55
CA CYS A 90 2.62 9.22 7.14
C CYS A 90 3.75 8.51 7.90
N GLU A 91 3.37 7.65 8.85
CA GLU A 91 4.30 6.84 9.62
C GLU A 91 3.85 5.38 9.61
N SER A 92 4.81 4.45 9.60
CA SER A 92 4.53 3.03 9.79
C SER A 92 4.73 2.65 11.24
N LYS A 93 3.79 1.89 11.81
CA LYS A 93 3.93 1.26 13.12
C LYS A 93 3.92 -0.26 12.96
N GLN A 94 5.01 -0.91 13.35
CA GLN A 94 5.09 -2.38 13.44
C GLN A 94 4.48 -2.82 14.79
N LEU A 95 3.70 -3.91 14.76
CA LEU A 95 3.00 -4.48 15.91
C LEU A 95 3.56 -5.86 16.26
#